data_AF-A0A922ZM81-F1
#
_entry.id   AF-A0A922ZM81-F1
#
_cell.length_a   1.000
_cell.length_b   1.000
_cell.length_c   1.000
_cell.angle_alpha   90.00
_cell.angle_beta   90.00
_cell.angle_gamma   90.00
#
_symmetry.space_group_name_H-M   'P 1'
#
loop_
_entity.id
_entity.type
_entity.pdbx_description
1 polymer ?
#
loop_
_entity_poly.entity_id
_entity_poly.type
_entity_poly.pdbx_seq_one_letter_code
_entity_poly.pdbx_strand_id
1 'polypeptide(L)'
;MERFHSLIDQEATLPPEYEDLIERQEKRPDQGTRFKDTIYSDKWPSILWQESAIKTREFFAERLTGKPLVDLGGGRGWMTGFANELRVGEYVNVDRNHNQALPSDPYRIINSSPLGTNIQADMLDFAARLKDGVANFTINGVNQEAIDDERYHAALAKEILRATQSGGLIFGIKSRVITEISKIMDSGNSPVREVNLKKETGYCFRTPYIQSVFEKTK
;
A
#
# COMPACT_ATOMS: atom_id res chain seq x y z
N MET A 1 3.41 16.70 -9.57
CA MET A 1 4.89 16.59 -9.66
C MET A 1 5.58 17.07 -8.39
N GLU A 2 5.51 18.35 -7.99
CA GLU A 2 6.17 18.84 -6.75
C GLU A 2 5.75 18.05 -5.49
N ARG A 3 4.45 17.73 -5.36
CA ARG A 3 3.92 16.94 -4.23
C ARG A 3 4.41 15.50 -4.18
N PHE A 4 4.71 14.88 -5.33
CA PHE A 4 5.25 13.52 -5.34
C PHE A 4 6.71 13.55 -4.87
N HIS A 5 7.51 14.46 -5.43
CA HIS A 5 8.92 14.60 -5.02
C HIS A 5 9.08 14.99 -3.55
N SER A 6 8.08 15.63 -2.92
CA SER A 6 8.14 15.89 -1.49
C SER A 6 8.06 14.63 -0.62
N LEU A 7 7.51 13.52 -1.14
CA LEU A 7 7.40 12.23 -0.43
C LEU A 7 8.70 11.43 -0.44
N ILE A 8 9.49 11.58 -1.49
CA ILE A 8 10.70 10.78 -1.74
C ILE A 8 11.90 11.44 -1.08
N ASP A 9 12.71 10.63 -0.41
CA ASP A 9 14.09 10.95 -0.06
C ASP A 9 14.99 10.64 -1.26
N GLN A 10 15.43 11.70 -1.95
CA GLN A 10 16.25 11.57 -3.16
C GLN A 10 17.67 11.09 -2.87
N GLU A 11 18.12 11.17 -1.61
CA GLU A 11 19.45 10.76 -1.19
C GLU A 11 19.45 9.35 -0.59
N ALA A 12 18.27 8.76 -0.37
CA ALA A 12 18.15 7.42 0.19
C ALA A 12 18.82 6.37 -0.72
N THR A 13 19.76 5.64 -0.14
CA THR A 13 20.35 4.44 -0.75
C THR A 13 19.59 3.21 -0.28
N LEU A 14 19.35 2.27 -1.20
CA LEU A 14 18.69 1.03 -0.87
C LEU A 14 19.64 0.16 -0.02
N PRO A 15 19.19 -0.43 1.11
CA PRO A 15 20.01 -1.37 1.86
C PRO A 15 20.40 -2.58 1.01
N PRO A 16 21.64 -3.11 1.10
CA PRO A 16 22.08 -4.26 0.31
C PRO A 16 21.19 -5.50 0.49
N GLU A 17 20.62 -5.70 1.67
CA GLU A 17 19.67 -6.78 1.92
C GLU A 17 18.36 -6.62 1.14
N TYR A 18 17.92 -5.38 0.85
CA TYR A 18 16.72 -5.14 0.05
C TYR A 18 17.03 -5.34 -1.43
N GLU A 19 18.20 -4.89 -1.89
CA GLU A 19 18.69 -5.16 -3.26
C GLU A 19 18.70 -6.67 -3.56
N ASP A 20 19.24 -7.49 -2.65
CA ASP A 20 19.26 -8.95 -2.80
C ASP A 20 17.86 -9.56 -2.84
N LEU A 21 16.92 -9.08 -2.01
CA LEU A 21 15.53 -9.55 -2.02
C LEU A 21 14.81 -9.22 -3.34
N ILE A 22 15.00 -8.00 -3.84
CA ILE A 22 14.43 -7.53 -5.11
C ILE A 22 15.02 -8.33 -6.27
N GLU A 23 16.34 -8.53 -6.29
CA GLU A 23 17.02 -9.28 -7.35
C GLU A 23 16.56 -10.74 -7.39
N ARG A 24 16.42 -11.40 -6.24
CA ARG A 24 15.88 -12.77 -6.14
C ARG A 24 14.46 -12.85 -6.66
N GLN A 25 13.62 -11.88 -6.27
CA GLN A 25 12.26 -11.79 -6.76
C GLN A 25 12.25 -11.60 -8.27
N GLU A 26 13.07 -10.71 -8.85
CA GLU A 26 13.16 -10.51 -10.30
C GLU A 26 13.59 -11.77 -11.06
N LYS A 27 14.59 -12.49 -10.55
CA LYS A 27 15.11 -13.74 -11.15
C LYS A 27 14.18 -14.93 -10.98
N ARG A 28 13.15 -14.84 -10.14
CA ARG A 28 12.18 -15.93 -9.93
C ARG A 28 11.47 -16.28 -11.25
N PRO A 29 11.45 -17.58 -11.64
CA PRO A 29 10.67 -18.02 -12.79
C PRO A 29 9.18 -17.68 -12.63
N ASP A 30 8.60 -17.06 -13.65
CA ASP A 30 7.16 -16.82 -13.67
C ASP A 30 6.42 -18.14 -13.95
N GLN A 31 5.65 -18.60 -12.97
CA GLN A 31 4.79 -19.78 -13.07
C GLN A 31 3.37 -19.42 -13.55
N GLY A 32 3.20 -18.22 -14.11
CA GLY A 32 1.94 -17.71 -14.63
C GLY A 32 0.99 -17.23 -13.54
N THR A 33 1.41 -17.17 -12.28
CA THR A 33 0.64 -16.58 -11.16
C THR A 33 1.18 -15.21 -10.76
N ARG A 34 2.43 -14.92 -11.13
CA ARG A 34 3.07 -13.64 -10.90
C ARG A 34 2.38 -12.61 -11.81
N PHE A 35 2.14 -11.40 -11.30
CA PHE A 35 1.65 -10.26 -12.10
C PHE A 35 0.22 -10.33 -12.65
N LYS A 36 -0.61 -11.21 -12.10
CA LYS A 36 -2.03 -11.27 -12.43
C LYS A 36 -2.81 -10.14 -11.78
N ASP A 37 -3.74 -9.57 -12.54
CA ASP A 37 -4.79 -8.71 -12.00
C ASP A 37 -5.58 -9.49 -10.94
N THR A 38 -5.79 -8.86 -9.78
CA THR A 38 -6.59 -9.44 -8.69
C THR A 38 -7.82 -8.58 -8.41
N ILE A 39 -8.88 -9.21 -7.92
CA ILE A 39 -10.17 -8.55 -7.67
C ILE A 39 -10.27 -7.90 -6.28
N TYR A 40 -9.16 -7.85 -5.53
CA TYR A 40 -9.22 -7.43 -4.13
C TYR A 40 -9.48 -5.93 -4.01
N SER A 41 -8.85 -5.11 -4.84
CA SER A 41 -9.08 -3.66 -4.86
C SER A 41 -10.53 -3.29 -5.19
N ASP A 42 -11.22 -4.10 -6.00
CA ASP A 42 -12.62 -3.89 -6.39
C ASP A 42 -13.62 -3.96 -5.21
N LYS A 43 -13.17 -4.44 -4.04
CA LYS A 43 -14.03 -4.53 -2.86
C LYS A 43 -14.12 -3.21 -2.11
N TRP A 44 -13.07 -2.39 -2.10
CA TRP A 44 -13.05 -1.11 -1.38
C TRP A 44 -14.10 -0.09 -1.86
N PRO A 45 -14.38 0.05 -3.18
CA PRO A 45 -15.44 0.93 -3.65
C PRO A 45 -16.81 0.67 -3.03
N SER A 46 -17.10 -0.55 -2.56
CA SER A 46 -18.37 -0.86 -1.90
C SER A 46 -18.62 -0.03 -0.63
N ILE A 47 -17.58 0.50 0.01
CA ILE A 47 -17.68 1.45 1.14
C ILE A 47 -18.20 2.82 0.70
N LEU A 48 -17.96 3.23 -0.54
CA LEU A 48 -18.33 4.55 -1.05
C LEU A 48 -19.81 4.65 -1.40
N TRP A 49 -20.38 3.55 -1.89
CA TRP A 49 -21.72 3.54 -2.49
C TRP A 49 -22.82 3.03 -1.57
N GLN A 50 -22.47 2.37 -0.46
CA GLN A 50 -23.45 1.85 0.50
C GLN A 50 -23.80 2.92 1.54
N GLU A 51 -25.09 3.23 1.67
CA GLU A 51 -25.59 4.16 2.70
C GLU A 51 -25.23 3.69 4.11
N SER A 52 -25.29 2.38 4.35
CA SER A 52 -24.88 1.77 5.64
C SER A 52 -23.38 1.93 5.96
N ALA A 53 -22.56 2.33 4.98
CA ALA A 53 -21.12 2.51 5.14
C ALA A 53 -20.71 3.98 5.37
N ILE A 54 -21.65 4.93 5.53
CA ILE A 54 -21.36 6.37 5.72
C ILE A 54 -20.31 6.61 6.80
N LYS A 55 -20.48 6.04 8.00
CA LYS A 55 -19.50 6.19 9.10
C LYS A 55 -18.13 5.61 8.79
N THR A 56 -18.06 4.59 7.93
CA THR A 56 -16.78 4.05 7.47
C THR A 56 -16.11 5.00 6.50
N ARG A 57 -16.86 5.54 5.54
CA ARG A 57 -16.34 6.59 4.65
C ARG A 57 -15.86 7.80 5.44
N GLU A 58 -16.61 8.25 6.44
CA GLU A 58 -16.20 9.35 7.33
C GLU A 58 -14.89 9.01 8.07
N PHE A 59 -14.81 7.82 8.67
CA PHE A 59 -13.60 7.34 9.34
C PHE A 59 -12.36 7.40 8.44
N PHE A 60 -12.48 6.96 7.18
CA PHE A 60 -11.40 7.03 6.20
C PHE A 60 -11.12 8.47 5.75
N ALA A 61 -12.16 9.29 5.51
CA ALA A 61 -12.01 10.68 5.09
C ALA A 61 -11.26 11.50 6.14
N GLU A 62 -11.62 11.38 7.42
CA GLU A 62 -10.93 12.06 8.53
C GLU A 62 -9.41 11.79 8.55
N ARG A 63 -8.99 10.59 8.12
CA ARG A 63 -7.60 10.16 8.15
C ARG A 63 -6.85 10.38 6.85
N LEU A 64 -7.54 10.42 5.72
CA LEU A 64 -6.93 10.44 4.39
C LEU A 64 -7.11 11.77 3.64
N THR A 65 -8.11 12.58 3.96
CA THR A 65 -8.36 13.85 3.24
C THR A 65 -7.14 14.77 3.30
N GLY A 66 -6.74 15.26 2.13
CA GLY A 66 -5.58 16.16 1.97
C GLY A 66 -4.22 15.50 2.18
N LYS A 67 -4.17 14.20 2.51
CA LYS A 67 -2.94 13.47 2.83
C LYS A 67 -2.54 12.52 1.69
N PRO A 68 -1.25 12.15 1.57
CA PRO A 68 -0.81 11.19 0.56
C PRO A 68 -1.34 9.77 0.82
N LEU A 69 -1.73 9.05 -0.23
CA LEU A 69 -2.06 7.63 -0.20
C LEU A 69 -1.25 6.88 -1.26
N VAL A 70 -0.45 5.91 -0.83
CA VAL A 70 0.34 5.03 -1.69
C VAL A 70 -0.39 3.69 -1.83
N ASP A 71 -0.69 3.27 -3.05
CA ASP A 71 -1.23 1.94 -3.40
C ASP A 71 -0.10 1.05 -3.91
N LEU A 72 0.34 0.12 -3.08
CA LEU A 72 1.44 -0.80 -3.38
C LEU A 72 0.89 -2.05 -4.07
N GLY A 73 1.32 -2.29 -5.31
CA GLY A 73 0.80 -3.37 -6.15
C GLY A 73 -0.61 -3.05 -6.67
N GLY A 74 -0.90 -1.76 -6.92
CA GLY A 74 -2.23 -1.31 -7.30
C GLY A 74 -2.62 -1.62 -8.75
N GLY A 75 -1.73 -2.25 -9.53
CA GLY A 75 -1.98 -2.65 -10.91
C GLY A 75 -2.41 -1.47 -11.77
N ARG A 76 -3.62 -1.55 -12.31
CA ARG A 76 -4.22 -0.50 -13.16
C ARG A 76 -4.75 0.72 -12.38
N GLY A 77 -4.51 0.79 -11.07
CA GLY A 77 -4.94 1.89 -10.23
C GLY A 77 -6.42 1.86 -9.88
N TRP A 78 -6.98 0.68 -9.58
CA TRP A 78 -8.40 0.52 -9.19
C TRP A 78 -8.80 1.36 -7.96
N MET A 79 -7.84 1.67 -7.08
CA MET A 79 -8.07 2.52 -5.91
C MET A 79 -8.14 4.03 -6.23
N THR A 80 -7.88 4.46 -7.48
CA THR A 80 -7.94 5.88 -7.86
C THR A 80 -9.29 6.52 -7.56
N GLY A 81 -10.40 5.81 -7.85
CA GLY A 81 -11.74 6.33 -7.57
C GLY A 81 -12.02 6.46 -6.06
N PHE A 82 -11.52 5.52 -5.26
CA PHE A 82 -11.62 5.56 -3.80
C PHE A 82 -10.82 6.72 -3.22
N ALA A 83 -9.59 6.91 -3.69
CA ALA A 83 -8.72 8.01 -3.30
C ALA A 83 -9.34 9.37 -3.62
N ASN A 84 -9.93 9.51 -4.82
CA ASN A 84 -10.58 10.75 -5.25
C ASN A 84 -11.82 11.07 -4.42
N GLU A 85 -12.69 10.08 -4.16
CA GLU A 85 -13.90 10.26 -3.34
C GLU A 85 -13.57 10.73 -1.91
N LEU A 86 -12.48 10.21 -1.34
CA LEU A 86 -12.00 10.62 -0.01
C LEU A 86 -11.15 11.90 -0.02
N ARG A 87 -10.96 12.50 -1.20
CA ARG A 87 -10.19 13.73 -1.41
C ARG A 87 -8.78 13.65 -0.84
N VAL A 88 -8.07 12.55 -1.12
CA VAL A 88 -6.66 12.44 -0.74
C VAL A 88 -5.84 13.55 -1.40
N GLY A 89 -4.75 13.96 -0.75
CA GLY A 89 -3.92 15.08 -1.23
C GLY A 89 -3.04 14.74 -2.44
N GLU A 90 -2.60 13.48 -2.50
CA GLU A 90 -1.85 12.87 -3.60
C GLU A 90 -2.13 11.36 -3.57
N TYR A 91 -2.50 10.78 -4.70
CA TYR A 91 -2.63 9.34 -4.87
C TYR A 91 -1.45 8.83 -5.70
N VAL A 92 -0.71 7.86 -5.18
CA VAL A 92 0.44 7.26 -5.85
C VAL A 92 0.18 5.76 -6.02
N ASN A 93 0.01 5.32 -7.26
CA ASN A 93 -0.07 3.90 -7.59
C ASN A 93 1.32 3.39 -7.96
N VAL A 94 1.81 2.40 -7.23
CA VAL A 94 3.11 1.79 -7.44
C VAL A 94 2.89 0.37 -7.92
N ASP A 95 3.24 0.11 -9.16
CA ASP A 95 3.17 -1.22 -9.75
C ASP A 95 4.23 -1.38 -10.83
N ARG A 96 4.82 -2.56 -10.95
CA ARG A 96 5.79 -2.85 -12.02
C ARG A 96 5.19 -2.86 -13.44
N ASN A 97 3.87 -2.83 -13.56
CA ASN A 97 3.10 -2.79 -14.79
C ASN A 97 3.23 -4.06 -15.65
N HIS A 98 2.67 -5.18 -15.17
CA HIS A 98 2.47 -6.47 -15.85
C HIS A 98 3.63 -7.00 -16.73
N ASN A 99 4.43 -7.92 -16.19
CA ASN A 99 5.52 -8.65 -16.87
C ASN A 99 6.66 -7.79 -17.43
N GLN A 100 6.63 -6.46 -17.23
CA GLN A 100 7.74 -5.61 -17.64
C GLN A 100 8.92 -5.75 -16.67
N ALA A 101 10.12 -5.65 -17.22
CA ALA A 101 11.32 -5.49 -16.41
C ALA A 101 11.25 -4.16 -15.64
N LEU A 102 11.83 -4.15 -14.45
CA LEU A 102 11.95 -2.90 -13.70
C LEU A 102 12.80 -1.90 -14.48
N PRO A 103 12.40 -0.62 -14.52
CA PRO A 103 13.22 0.43 -15.12
C PRO A 103 14.49 0.66 -14.30
N SER A 104 15.51 1.24 -14.93
CA SER A 104 16.72 1.68 -14.21
C SER A 104 16.47 2.87 -13.29
N ASP A 105 15.43 3.66 -13.58
CA ASP A 105 14.93 4.72 -12.71
C ASP A 105 13.99 4.11 -11.66
N PRO A 106 14.34 4.13 -10.35
CA PRO A 106 13.59 3.44 -9.29
C PRO A 106 12.20 4.04 -9.02
N TYR A 107 11.85 5.17 -9.63
CA TYR A 107 10.52 5.77 -9.53
C TYR A 107 10.04 6.32 -10.87
N ARG A 108 10.29 5.58 -11.96
CA ARG A 108 9.84 5.95 -13.30
C ARG A 108 8.34 6.25 -13.31
N ILE A 109 8.00 7.52 -13.51
CA ILE A 109 6.62 7.97 -13.64
C ILE A 109 6.10 7.54 -15.02
N ILE A 110 5.09 6.66 -15.03
CA ILE A 110 4.43 6.23 -16.26
C ILE A 110 3.47 7.32 -16.74
N ASN A 111 2.68 7.85 -15.81
CA ASN A 111 1.79 8.97 -16.06
C ASN A 111 1.53 9.72 -14.74
N SER A 112 1.15 10.99 -14.86
CA SER A 112 0.69 11.80 -13.75
C SER A 112 -0.53 12.60 -14.24
N SER A 113 -1.59 12.57 -13.45
CA SER A 113 -2.85 13.24 -13.74
C SER A 113 -3.39 13.89 -12.47
N PRO A 114 -4.41 14.76 -12.55
CA PRO A 114 -5.08 15.29 -11.35
C PRO A 114 -5.65 14.20 -10.42
N LEU A 115 -5.86 12.98 -10.93
CA LEU A 115 -6.38 11.85 -10.16
C LEU A 115 -5.29 11.06 -9.44
N GLY A 116 -4.02 11.29 -9.77
CA GLY A 116 -2.87 10.63 -9.15
C GLY A 116 -1.72 10.34 -10.11
N THR A 117 -0.67 9.76 -9.55
CA THR A 117 0.61 9.46 -10.20
C THR A 117 0.82 7.95 -10.24
N ASN A 118 1.05 7.40 -11.44
CA ASN A 118 1.38 5.99 -11.65
C ASN A 118 2.90 5.82 -11.81
N ILE A 119 3.49 4.95 -11.00
CA ILE A 119 4.93 4.73 -10.90
C ILE A 119 5.25 3.28 -11.22
N GLN A 120 6.18 3.09 -12.15
CA GLN A 120 6.77 1.80 -12.44
C GLN A 120 7.96 1.55 -11.51
N ALA A 121 7.75 0.78 -10.45
CA ALA A 121 8.80 0.45 -9.50
C ALA A 121 8.55 -0.89 -8.80
N ASP A 122 9.60 -1.40 -8.15
CA ASP A 122 9.45 -2.42 -7.12
C ASP A 122 8.87 -1.77 -5.83
N MET A 123 7.98 -2.48 -5.14
CA MET A 123 7.31 -1.93 -3.96
C MET A 123 8.27 -1.68 -2.80
N LEU A 124 9.25 -2.56 -2.58
CA LEU A 124 10.22 -2.45 -1.49
C LEU A 124 11.22 -1.33 -1.79
N ASP A 125 11.74 -1.24 -3.02
CA ASP A 125 12.62 -0.14 -3.42
C ASP A 125 11.92 1.21 -3.27
N PHE A 126 10.68 1.30 -3.77
CA PHE A 126 9.89 2.52 -3.63
C PHE A 126 9.64 2.90 -2.17
N ALA A 127 9.17 1.95 -1.35
CA ALA A 127 8.86 2.21 0.05
C ALA A 127 10.11 2.60 0.86
N ALA A 128 11.25 1.96 0.60
CA ALA A 128 12.52 2.27 1.26
C ALA A 128 13.00 3.71 0.99
N ARG A 129 12.58 4.31 -0.13
CA ARG A 129 12.93 5.68 -0.52
C ARG A 129 11.91 6.73 -0.08
N LEU A 130 10.79 6.33 0.52
CA LEU A 130 9.89 7.31 1.13
C LEU A 130 10.55 7.90 2.38
N LYS A 131 10.32 9.18 2.65
CA LYS A 131 10.67 9.80 3.93
C LYS A 131 9.85 9.19 5.07
N ASP A 132 10.36 9.32 6.30
CA ASP A 132 9.66 8.87 7.50
C ASP A 132 8.33 9.62 7.69
N GLY A 133 7.27 8.88 8.00
CA GLY A 133 6.00 9.46 8.43
C GLY A 133 5.29 10.35 7.40
N VAL A 134 5.40 10.08 6.10
CA VAL A 134 4.86 10.95 5.04
C VAL A 134 3.58 10.45 4.35
N ALA A 135 3.22 9.18 4.50
CA ALA A 135 2.17 8.57 3.68
C ALA A 135 1.13 7.76 4.47
N ASN A 136 0.04 7.42 3.79
CA ASN A 136 -0.84 6.30 4.12
C ASN A 136 -0.64 5.20 3.07
N PHE A 137 -1.03 3.97 3.39
CA PHE A 137 -0.82 2.83 2.51
C PHE A 137 -2.08 2.00 2.32
N THR A 138 -2.29 1.57 1.07
CA THR A 138 -3.17 0.47 0.72
C THR A 138 -2.35 -0.61 0.01
N ILE A 139 -2.61 -1.88 0.33
CA ILE A 139 -1.88 -3.03 -0.24
C ILE A 139 -2.80 -4.23 -0.41
N ASN A 140 -3.15 -4.54 -1.66
CA ASN A 140 -4.18 -5.52 -1.98
C ASN A 140 -3.59 -6.66 -2.81
N GLY A 141 -3.78 -7.90 -2.37
CA GLY A 141 -3.36 -9.08 -3.14
C GLY A 141 -1.86 -9.36 -3.18
N VAL A 142 -1.04 -8.60 -2.46
CA VAL A 142 0.41 -8.87 -2.35
C VAL A 142 0.65 -10.05 -1.41
N ASN A 143 0.62 -11.26 -1.97
CA ASN A 143 0.72 -12.52 -1.23
C ASN A 143 1.84 -13.43 -1.81
N GLN A 144 1.89 -14.70 -1.37
CA GLN A 144 2.95 -15.65 -1.75
C GLN A 144 3.01 -15.96 -3.26
N GLU A 145 1.87 -15.87 -3.95
CA GLU A 145 1.80 -16.06 -5.41
C GLU A 145 2.49 -14.89 -6.13
N ALA A 146 2.33 -13.67 -5.62
CA ALA A 146 2.96 -12.48 -6.15
C ALA A 146 4.45 -12.39 -5.76
N ILE A 147 4.77 -12.67 -4.50
CA ILE A 147 6.11 -12.58 -3.89
C ILE A 147 6.25 -13.75 -2.91
N ASP A 148 7.14 -14.69 -3.16
CA ASP A 148 7.27 -15.93 -2.38
C ASP A 148 8.28 -15.83 -1.23
N ASP A 149 9.17 -14.83 -1.23
CA ASP A 149 10.13 -14.61 -0.16
C ASP A 149 9.48 -13.91 1.05
N GLU A 150 9.37 -14.63 2.17
CA GLU A 150 8.82 -14.08 3.42
C GLU A 150 9.64 -12.90 3.95
N ARG A 151 10.95 -12.85 3.68
CA ARG A 151 11.80 -11.74 4.11
C ARG A 151 11.48 -10.46 3.35
N TYR A 152 11.05 -10.57 2.10
CA TYR A 152 10.56 -9.42 1.35
C TYR A 152 9.31 -8.83 2.01
N HIS A 153 8.33 -9.68 2.38
CA HIS A 153 7.13 -9.22 3.08
C HIS A 153 7.46 -8.54 4.41
N ALA A 154 8.39 -9.09 5.17
CA ALA A 154 8.84 -8.53 6.43
C ALA A 154 9.59 -7.20 6.26
N ALA A 155 10.45 -7.09 5.24
CA ALA A 155 11.14 -5.85 4.88
C ALA A 155 10.15 -4.76 4.46
N LEU A 156 9.21 -5.10 3.56
CA LEU A 156 8.20 -4.17 3.08
C LEU A 156 7.28 -3.70 4.23
N ALA A 157 6.91 -4.59 5.16
CA ALA A 157 6.15 -4.22 6.35
C ALA A 157 6.89 -3.19 7.22
N LYS A 158 8.20 -3.33 7.40
CA LYS A 158 9.01 -2.34 8.14
C LYS A 158 9.02 -0.98 7.46
N GLU A 159 9.21 -0.95 6.14
CA GLU A 159 9.23 0.31 5.38
C GLU A 159 7.86 1.00 5.37
N ILE A 160 6.78 0.24 5.21
CA ILE A 160 5.42 0.77 5.35
C ILE A 160 5.23 1.37 6.75
N LEU A 161 5.60 0.66 7.81
CA LEU A 161 5.47 1.16 9.17
C LEU A 161 6.29 2.44 9.40
N ARG A 162 7.52 2.53 8.88
CA ARG A 162 8.38 3.72 8.99
C ARG A 162 7.79 4.91 8.23
N ALA A 163 7.38 4.70 6.99
CA ALA A 163 6.88 5.77 6.11
C ALA A 163 5.43 6.18 6.42
N THR A 164 4.68 5.40 7.22
CA THR A 164 3.31 5.76 7.59
C THR A 164 3.30 6.92 8.58
N GLN A 165 2.59 8.00 8.24
CA GLN A 165 2.43 9.18 9.08
C GLN A 165 1.66 8.87 10.38
N SER A 166 1.89 9.66 11.43
CA SER A 166 1.14 9.55 12.68
C SER A 166 -0.36 9.78 12.45
N GLY A 167 -1.21 8.90 13.01
CA GLY A 167 -2.65 8.85 12.71
C GLY A 167 -3.01 8.40 11.29
N GLY A 168 -2.00 8.01 10.49
CA GLY A 168 -2.18 7.48 9.14
C GLY A 168 -2.64 6.03 9.14
N LEU A 169 -3.21 5.61 8.01
CA LEU A 169 -3.76 4.28 7.82
C LEU A 169 -2.86 3.39 6.97
N ILE A 170 -2.83 2.12 7.36
CA ILE A 170 -2.36 1.00 6.52
C ILE A 170 -3.52 0.03 6.39
N PHE A 171 -3.95 -0.27 5.18
CA PHE A 171 -5.10 -1.16 4.98
C PHE A 171 -4.96 -2.01 3.72
N GLY A 172 -5.73 -3.08 3.66
CA GLY A 172 -5.71 -3.93 2.47
C GLY A 172 -6.40 -5.26 2.67
N ILE A 173 -6.44 -6.04 1.59
CA ILE A 173 -7.14 -7.31 1.51
C ILE A 173 -6.19 -8.38 0.98
N LYS A 174 -6.14 -9.53 1.67
CA LYS A 174 -5.35 -10.70 1.29
C LYS A 174 -3.88 -10.35 0.93
N SER A 175 -3.22 -9.62 1.83
CA SER A 175 -1.81 -9.26 1.74
C SER A 175 -1.00 -9.96 2.84
N ARG A 176 0.13 -10.57 2.47
CA ARG A 176 1.08 -11.17 3.42
C ARG A 176 1.83 -10.09 4.20
N VAL A 177 2.07 -8.93 3.60
CA VAL A 177 2.66 -7.77 4.28
C VAL A 177 1.82 -7.33 5.48
N ILE A 178 0.48 -7.35 5.34
CA ILE A 178 -0.45 -7.09 6.45
C ILE A 178 -0.28 -8.12 7.58
N THR A 179 -0.05 -9.40 7.25
CA THR A 179 0.20 -10.44 8.25
C THR A 179 1.50 -10.17 9.01
N GLU A 180 2.55 -9.70 8.33
CA GLU A 180 3.81 -9.31 8.99
C GLU A 180 3.62 -8.11 9.92
N ILE A 181 2.79 -7.13 9.55
CA ILE A 181 2.44 -6.00 10.43
C ILE A 181 1.74 -6.51 11.70
N SER A 182 0.81 -7.46 11.60
CA SER A 182 0.19 -8.09 12.77
C SER A 182 1.21 -8.78 13.68
N LYS A 183 2.17 -9.53 13.10
CA LYS A 183 3.24 -10.17 13.90
C LYS A 183 4.10 -9.15 14.65
N ILE A 184 4.42 -8.03 14.00
CA ILE A 184 5.15 -6.92 14.65
C ILE A 184 4.31 -6.33 15.79
N MET A 185 2.99 -6.19 15.60
CA MET A 185 2.04 -5.78 16.64
C MET A 185 2.06 -6.71 17.86
N ASP A 186 1.98 -8.01 17.64
CA ASP A 186 1.93 -9.01 18.70
C ASP A 186 3.24 -9.10 19.51
N SER A 187 4.34 -8.58 18.98
CA SER A 187 5.63 -8.51 19.69
C SER A 187 5.70 -7.46 20.82
N GLY A 188 4.69 -6.60 20.95
CA GLY A 188 4.49 -5.72 22.12
C GLY A 188 5.05 -4.30 22.05
N ASN A 189 5.73 -3.91 20.96
CA ASN A 189 6.28 -2.55 20.77
C ASN A 189 5.88 -1.93 19.41
N SER A 190 4.70 -2.26 18.90
CA SER A 190 4.31 -1.78 17.59
C SER A 190 3.85 -0.33 17.58
N PRO A 191 4.26 0.45 16.57
CA PRO A 191 3.83 1.83 16.40
C PRO A 191 2.44 1.94 15.76
N VAL A 192 1.72 0.82 15.58
CA VAL A 192 0.36 0.79 15.05
C VAL A 192 -0.59 0.07 15.99
N ARG A 193 -1.88 0.36 15.87
CA ARG A 193 -2.98 -0.42 16.45
C ARG A 193 -3.84 -0.99 15.33
N GLU A 194 -4.41 -2.17 15.55
CA GLU A 194 -5.47 -2.66 14.66
C GLU A 194 -6.76 -1.86 14.87
N VAL A 195 -7.42 -1.54 13.76
CA VAL A 195 -8.70 -0.84 13.70
C VAL A 195 -9.80 -1.85 13.41
N ASN A 196 -10.64 -2.10 14.40
CA ASN A 196 -11.85 -2.89 14.19
C ASN A 196 -12.95 -1.99 13.59
N LEU A 197 -13.04 -1.95 12.26
CA LEU A 197 -14.02 -1.10 11.56
C LEU A 197 -15.46 -1.29 12.08
N LYS A 198 -15.89 -2.53 12.36
CA LYS A 198 -17.24 -2.77 12.89
C LYS A 198 -17.45 -2.09 14.25
N LYS A 199 -16.45 -2.12 15.12
CA LYS A 199 -16.51 -1.45 16.42
C LYS A 199 -16.47 0.08 16.28
N GLU A 200 -15.63 0.59 15.37
CA GLU A 200 -15.41 2.02 15.18
C GLU A 200 -16.57 2.70 14.44
N THR A 201 -17.18 2.02 13.46
CA THR A 201 -18.11 2.64 12.51
C THR A 201 -19.49 1.97 12.51
N GLY A 202 -19.64 0.82 13.16
CA GLY A 202 -20.86 0.01 13.12
C GLY A 202 -21.04 -0.79 11.83
N TYR A 203 -20.17 -0.59 10.82
CA TYR A 203 -20.28 -1.22 9.52
C TYR A 203 -19.42 -2.49 9.45
N CYS A 204 -20.01 -3.57 8.92
CA CYS A 204 -19.30 -4.80 8.65
C CYS A 204 -18.94 -4.86 7.17
N PHE A 205 -17.66 -4.63 6.85
CA PHE A 205 -17.16 -4.79 5.49
C PHE A 205 -17.26 -6.26 5.07
N ARG A 206 -18.15 -6.55 4.10
CA ARG A 206 -18.45 -7.92 3.68
C ARG A 206 -17.56 -8.32 2.52
N THR A 207 -16.55 -9.11 2.82
CA THR A 207 -15.67 -9.74 1.83
C THR A 207 -15.39 -11.19 2.28
N PRO A 208 -15.30 -12.16 1.34
CA PRO A 208 -14.88 -13.52 1.68
C PRO A 208 -13.37 -13.60 1.99
N TYR A 209 -12.64 -12.49 1.81
CA TYR A 209 -11.20 -12.40 2.00
C TYR A 209 -10.88 -11.65 3.29
N ILE A 210 -9.77 -12.03 3.94
CA ILE A 210 -9.26 -11.33 5.12
C ILE A 210 -8.88 -9.90 4.73
N GLN A 211 -9.51 -8.94 5.39
CA GLN A 211 -9.18 -7.52 5.38
C GLN A 211 -8.57 -7.11 6.71
N SER A 212 -7.67 -6.15 6.67
CA SER A 212 -7.14 -5.52 7.88
C SER A 212 -6.99 -4.03 7.68
N VAL A 213 -7.12 -3.29 8.77
CA VAL A 213 -6.90 -1.85 8.85
C VAL A 213 -6.08 -1.60 10.10
N PHE A 214 -4.99 -0.85 9.97
CA PHE A 214 -4.16 -0.39 11.07
C PHE A 214 -4.07 1.13 11.04
N GLU A 215 -3.93 1.72 12.23
CA GLU A 215 -3.66 3.15 12.40
C GLU A 215 -2.33 3.31 13.14
N LYS A 216 -1.47 4.19 12.62
CA LYS A 216 -0.22 4.59 13.27
C LYS A 216 -0.52 5.42 14.51
N THR A 217 -0.02 5.01 15.67
CA THR A 217 -0.32 5.65 16.97
C THR A 217 0.72 6.68 17.40
N LYS A 218 1.95 6.57 16.89
CA LYS A 218 3.06 7.49 17.16
C LYS A 218 3.87 7.69 15.89
#